data_AF-A0A2E8VNH2-F1
#
_entry.id   AF-A0A2E8VNH2-F1
#
_cell.length_a   1.000
_cell.length_b   1.000
_cell.length_c   1.000
_cell.angle_alpha   90.00
_cell.angle_beta   90.00
_cell.angle_gamma   90.00
#
_symmetry.space_group_name_H-M   'P 1'
#
loop_
_entity.id
_entity.type
_entity.pdbx_description
1 polymer ?
#
loop_
_entity_poly.entity_id
_entity_poly.type
_entity_poly.pdbx_seq_one_letter_code
_entity_poly.pdbx_strand_id
1 'polypeptide(L)'
;MPGSAAEPVGLWTMGQLYTTPLTPPANLLTPGRCASRAAYNTTMSKLITEMDALVARLQDAREVDWFEGGGDPEWTSPAELPGGGWRPVAQATPVDFRGLAHALEVTVHPDAVTWYSRWWAGQLDAEADEGEVHLIQLWNPQDFESLVANLIGHALNKRRSKAEFSVFFATTEEDSELFLSIDNASGAVVLESPLDPPIREVAPDLATFLARLRAPG
;
A
#
# COMPACT_ATOMS: atom_id res chain seq x y z
N MET A 1 7.91 -24.21 23.10
CA MET A 1 7.29 -24.11 21.76
C MET A 1 7.96 -22.91 21.11
N PRO A 2 8.93 -23.06 20.19
CA PRO A 2 9.51 -21.89 19.55
C PRO A 2 8.49 -21.34 18.55
N GLY A 3 8.28 -20.03 18.62
CA GLY A 3 7.23 -19.29 17.93
C GLY A 3 7.34 -19.40 16.41
N SER A 4 6.17 -19.46 15.78
CA SER A 4 6.00 -19.19 14.36
C SER A 4 6.64 -17.86 14.04
N ALA A 5 7.68 -17.87 13.19
CA ALA A 5 8.13 -16.66 12.53
C ALA A 5 6.92 -16.09 11.78
N ALA A 6 6.61 -14.82 12.01
CA ALA A 6 5.62 -14.13 11.20
C ALA A 6 6.24 -13.97 9.81
N GLU A 7 5.80 -14.79 8.85
CA GLU A 7 6.13 -14.56 7.43
C GLU A 7 5.55 -13.19 7.03
N PRO A 8 6.21 -12.42 6.16
CA PRO A 8 5.70 -11.11 5.73
C PRO A 8 4.47 -11.33 4.81
N VAL A 9 3.27 -11.48 5.37
CA VAL A 9 2.07 -11.96 4.64
C VAL A 9 1.54 -10.99 3.56
N GLY A 10 1.81 -9.68 3.64
CA GLY A 10 1.02 -8.68 2.91
C GLY A 10 1.28 -8.49 1.40
N LEU A 11 2.45 -8.88 0.86
CA LEU A 11 2.80 -8.61 -0.55
C LEU A 11 2.92 -9.87 -1.43
N TRP A 12 3.06 -11.06 -0.83
CA TRP A 12 3.24 -12.31 -1.58
C TRP A 12 1.92 -12.90 -2.09
N THR A 13 0.79 -12.67 -1.41
CA THR A 13 -0.53 -13.18 -1.80
C THR A 13 -0.97 -12.63 -3.16
N MET A 14 -0.66 -11.36 -3.44
CA MET A 14 -0.92 -10.73 -4.75
C MET A 14 0.01 -11.24 -5.86
N GLY A 15 1.26 -11.58 -5.52
CA GLY A 15 2.22 -12.15 -6.48
C GLY A 15 1.79 -13.50 -7.04
N GLN A 16 1.03 -14.29 -6.27
CA GLN A 16 0.45 -15.57 -6.70
C GLN A 16 -0.60 -15.40 -7.81
N LEU A 17 -1.34 -14.28 -7.81
CA LEU A 17 -2.41 -13.98 -8.78
C LEU A 17 -1.90 -13.54 -10.16
N TYR A 18 -0.61 -13.20 -10.28
CA TYR A 18 0.00 -12.65 -11.50
C TYR A 18 1.28 -13.38 -11.95
N THR A 19 1.35 -14.70 -11.73
CA THR A 19 2.52 -15.50 -12.13
C THR A 19 2.61 -15.68 -13.66
N THR A 20 3.31 -14.77 -14.33
CA THR A 20 4.08 -15.09 -15.55
C THR A 20 5.40 -14.32 -15.53
N PRO A 21 6.58 -14.99 -15.59
CA PRO A 21 7.85 -14.31 -15.46
C PRO A 21 8.18 -13.55 -16.76
N LEU A 22 8.30 -12.23 -16.67
CA LEU A 22 8.94 -11.42 -17.70
C LEU A 22 10.15 -10.73 -17.07
N THR A 23 11.34 -11.11 -17.54
CA THR A 23 12.61 -10.49 -17.16
C THR A 23 12.68 -9.07 -17.74
N PRO A 24 12.84 -8.01 -16.92
CA PRO A 24 13.04 -6.66 -17.45
C PRO A 24 14.49 -6.50 -17.95
N PRO A 25 14.72 -5.75 -19.05
CA PRO A 25 16.06 -5.44 -19.52
C PRO A 25 16.77 -4.44 -18.59
N ALA A 26 18.08 -4.63 -18.46
CA ALA A 26 18.97 -3.82 -17.63
C ALA A 26 19.30 -2.45 -18.24
N ASN A 27 19.56 -1.51 -17.33
CA ASN A 27 20.06 -0.13 -17.50
C ASN A 27 19.09 0.92 -18.06
N LEU A 28 18.93 2.00 -17.30
CA LEU A 28 19.17 3.40 -17.71
C LEU A 28 19.00 4.33 -16.50
N LEU A 29 20.08 4.56 -15.74
CA LEU A 29 20.16 5.65 -14.76
C LEU A 29 20.97 6.80 -15.37
N THR A 30 20.32 7.95 -15.56
CA THR A 30 21.00 9.25 -15.68
C THR A 30 20.32 10.25 -14.74
N PRO A 31 21.08 11.01 -13.92
CA PRO A 31 20.49 11.97 -12.99
C PRO A 31 20.16 13.29 -13.71
N GLY A 32 18.88 13.48 -14.02
CA GLY A 32 18.31 14.75 -14.48
C GLY A 32 17.88 15.64 -13.29
N ARG A 33 18.33 16.90 -13.31
CA ARG A 33 18.09 17.91 -12.27
C ARG A 33 16.66 18.44 -12.24
N CYS A 34 16.19 18.69 -11.01
CA CYS A 34 15.35 19.80 -10.53
C CYS A 34 14.03 20.13 -11.26
N ALA A 35 12.92 19.81 -10.60
CA ALA A 35 11.65 20.54 -10.75
C ALA A 35 11.15 20.97 -9.35
N SER A 36 11.07 22.29 -9.21
CA SER A 36 10.47 23.16 -8.19
C SER A 36 9.82 22.56 -6.93
N ARG A 37 10.41 22.96 -5.80
CA ARG A 37 9.96 22.93 -4.40
C ARG A 37 8.77 23.89 -4.09
N ALA A 38 7.80 24.03 -5.00
CA ALA A 38 6.77 25.08 -4.91
C ALA A 38 5.35 24.49 -5.00
N ALA A 39 4.84 23.96 -3.88
CA ALA A 39 3.41 23.83 -3.50
C ALA A 39 3.19 22.97 -2.24
N TYR A 40 4.22 22.29 -1.72
CA TYR A 40 4.13 21.50 -0.49
C TYR A 40 4.24 22.41 0.75
N ASN A 41 3.18 23.13 1.11
CA ASN A 41 2.84 23.40 2.52
C ASN A 41 1.52 24.17 2.69
N THR A 42 0.77 23.71 3.71
CA THR A 42 -0.27 24.42 4.47
C THR A 42 -1.74 24.06 4.18
N THR A 43 -2.01 22.79 3.98
CA THR A 43 -3.16 22.10 4.60
C THR A 43 -2.67 20.67 4.82
N MET A 44 -2.71 20.13 6.04
CA MET A 44 -2.48 18.69 6.19
C MET A 44 -3.49 17.99 5.28
N SER A 45 -3.00 17.22 4.31
CA SER A 45 -3.88 16.49 3.39
C SER A 45 -4.92 15.75 4.23
N LYS A 46 -6.21 15.86 3.90
CA LYS A 46 -7.29 15.12 4.59
C LYS A 46 -6.91 13.64 4.74
N LEU A 47 -6.29 13.06 3.70
CA LEU A 47 -5.78 11.69 3.72
C LEU A 47 -4.74 11.46 4.83
N ILE A 48 -3.76 12.36 4.96
CA ILE A 48 -2.74 12.28 6.02
C ILE A 48 -3.40 12.25 7.40
N THR A 49 -4.39 13.11 7.63
CA THR A 49 -5.13 13.14 8.89
C THR A 49 -5.88 11.83 9.14
N GLU A 50 -6.52 11.26 8.13
CA GLU A 50 -7.26 9.99 8.27
C GLU A 50 -6.35 8.78 8.42
N MET A 51 -5.17 8.80 7.80
CA MET A 51 -4.13 7.81 8.04
C MET A 51 -3.71 7.84 9.52
N ASP A 52 -3.33 9.01 10.05
CA ASP A 52 -2.91 9.15 11.45
C ASP A 52 -4.03 8.73 12.42
N ALA A 53 -5.26 9.15 12.13
CA ALA A 53 -6.43 8.81 12.92
C ALA A 53 -6.73 7.30 12.89
N LEU A 54 -6.49 6.62 11.77
CA LEU A 54 -6.62 5.17 11.69
C LEU A 54 -5.62 4.49 12.61
N VAL A 55 -4.33 4.82 12.51
CA VAL A 55 -3.29 4.21 13.36
C VAL A 55 -3.62 4.42 14.84
N ALA A 56 -4.00 5.64 15.23
CA ALA A 56 -4.41 5.93 16.59
C ALA A 56 -5.58 5.06 17.06
N ARG A 57 -6.63 4.91 16.22
CA ARG A 57 -7.78 4.05 16.54
C ARG A 57 -7.40 2.58 16.71
N LEU A 58 -6.49 2.07 15.87
CA LEU A 58 -6.03 0.68 15.97
C LEU A 58 -5.17 0.45 17.23
N GLN A 59 -4.36 1.43 17.61
CA GLN A 59 -3.55 1.41 18.84
C GLN A 59 -4.43 1.50 20.09
N ASP A 60 -5.38 2.45 20.11
CA ASP A 60 -6.32 2.65 21.23
C ASP A 60 -7.12 1.38 21.53
N ALA A 61 -7.59 0.68 20.49
CA ALA A 61 -8.33 -0.57 20.64
C ALA A 61 -7.50 -1.72 21.23
N ARG A 62 -6.17 -1.69 21.04
CA ARG A 62 -5.23 -2.68 21.57
C ARG A 62 -4.66 -2.28 22.94
N GLU A 63 -4.98 -1.08 23.42
CA GLU A 63 -4.39 -0.46 24.63
C GLU A 63 -2.85 -0.37 24.60
N VAL A 64 -2.24 -0.41 23.40
CA VAL A 64 -0.79 -0.32 23.18
C VAL A 64 -0.46 0.52 21.94
N ASP A 65 0.68 1.20 21.94
CA ASP A 65 1.15 2.07 20.85
C ASP A 65 2.02 1.35 19.79
N TRP A 66 2.03 0.01 19.81
CA TRP A 66 2.83 -0.84 18.93
C TRP A 66 2.03 -2.04 18.44
N PHE A 67 2.53 -2.68 17.38
CA PHE A 67 1.93 -3.83 16.72
C PHE A 67 2.88 -5.02 16.78
N GLU A 68 2.33 -6.22 16.91
CA GLU A 68 3.10 -7.47 16.85
C GLU A 68 3.66 -7.72 15.45
N GLY A 69 4.78 -8.45 15.38
CA GLY A 69 5.48 -8.78 14.13
C GLY A 69 6.92 -8.29 14.11
N GLY A 70 7.56 -8.45 12.94
CA GLY A 70 8.98 -8.17 12.74
C GLY A 70 9.91 -9.19 13.42
N GLY A 71 11.19 -8.82 13.51
CA GLY A 71 12.23 -9.63 14.15
C GLY A 71 12.93 -10.63 13.23
N ASP A 72 12.67 -10.57 11.93
CA ASP A 72 13.43 -11.32 10.93
C ASP A 72 14.75 -10.59 10.62
N PRO A 73 15.92 -11.17 10.94
CA PRO A 73 17.21 -10.55 10.67
C PRO A 73 17.50 -10.33 9.17
N GLU A 74 16.85 -11.09 8.28
CA GLU A 74 17.00 -10.99 6.84
C GLU A 74 15.96 -10.02 6.22
N TRP A 75 14.89 -9.69 6.95
CA TRP A 75 13.80 -8.81 6.50
C TRP A 75 13.45 -7.72 7.51
N THR A 76 14.45 -6.90 7.86
CA THR A 76 14.30 -5.81 8.86
C THR A 76 13.51 -4.61 8.35
N SER A 77 13.02 -3.78 9.28
CA SER A 77 12.35 -2.52 8.98
C SER A 77 12.78 -1.37 9.88
N PRO A 78 12.77 -0.12 9.37
CA PRO A 78 12.87 1.08 10.20
C PRO A 78 11.77 1.21 11.26
N ALA A 79 10.64 0.51 11.09
CA ALA A 79 9.50 0.50 11.98
C ALA A 79 9.68 -0.38 13.23
N GLU A 80 10.69 -1.26 13.23
CA GLU A 80 10.91 -2.23 14.30
C GLU A 80 11.34 -1.57 15.62
N LEU A 81 10.81 -2.09 16.72
CA LEU A 81 11.13 -1.62 18.07
C LEU A 81 12.19 -2.50 18.75
N PRO A 82 13.06 -1.90 19.59
CA PRO A 82 13.93 -2.68 20.45
C PRO A 82 13.10 -3.53 21.42
N GLY A 83 13.26 -4.85 21.35
CA GLY A 83 12.54 -5.80 22.20
C GLY A 83 11.36 -6.52 21.53
N GLY A 84 11.10 -6.25 20.25
CA GLY A 84 10.06 -6.91 19.45
C GLY A 84 8.88 -5.99 19.14
N GLY A 85 8.13 -6.34 18.09
CA GLY A 85 7.04 -5.51 17.57
C GLY A 85 7.53 -4.31 16.76
N TRP A 86 6.59 -3.50 16.31
CA TRP A 86 6.85 -2.35 15.46
C TRP A 86 5.82 -1.23 15.67
N ARG A 87 6.13 -0.03 15.17
CA ARG A 87 5.18 1.07 15.07
C ARG A 87 5.41 1.85 13.76
N PRO A 88 4.38 2.48 13.18
CA PRO A 88 4.57 3.29 11.99
C PRO A 88 5.66 4.36 12.19
N VAL A 89 6.63 4.40 11.28
CA VAL A 89 7.71 5.38 11.29
C VAL A 89 7.66 6.17 9.99
N ALA A 90 7.61 7.50 10.08
CA ALA A 90 7.58 8.34 8.89
C ALA A 90 8.81 8.10 8.00
N GLN A 91 8.59 7.99 6.68
CA GLN A 91 9.69 7.79 5.75
C GLN A 91 10.54 9.07 5.67
N ALA A 92 11.77 9.02 6.19
CA ALA A 92 12.69 10.16 6.14
C ALA A 92 13.03 10.58 4.70
N THR A 93 13.18 9.59 3.82
CA THR A 93 13.21 9.77 2.37
C THR A 93 12.03 8.97 1.80
N PRO A 94 10.93 9.64 1.43
CA PRO A 94 9.76 8.96 0.89
C PRO A 94 10.08 8.23 -0.41
N VAL A 95 9.46 7.06 -0.61
CA VAL A 95 9.59 6.30 -1.87
C VAL A 95 9.14 7.10 -3.09
N ASP A 96 9.73 6.80 -4.24
CA ASP A 96 9.60 7.61 -5.45
C ASP A 96 8.90 6.88 -6.59
N PHE A 97 7.66 7.28 -6.87
CA PHE A 97 6.82 6.71 -7.92
C PHE A 97 7.16 7.19 -9.34
N ARG A 98 8.14 8.08 -9.54
CA ARG A 98 8.50 8.57 -10.89
C ARG A 98 8.91 7.44 -11.83
N GLY A 99 9.59 6.41 -11.31
CA GLY A 99 9.96 5.23 -12.11
C GLY A 99 8.74 4.47 -12.63
N LEU A 100 7.76 4.20 -11.75
CA LEU A 100 6.50 3.56 -12.13
C LEU A 100 5.71 4.42 -13.13
N ALA A 101 5.55 5.72 -12.82
CA ALA A 101 4.86 6.68 -13.68
C ALA A 101 5.46 6.71 -15.09
N HIS A 102 6.78 6.73 -15.19
CA HIS A 102 7.47 6.68 -16.47
C HIS A 102 7.26 5.35 -17.21
N ALA A 103 7.42 4.22 -16.53
CA ALA A 103 7.26 2.89 -17.13
C ALA A 103 5.84 2.63 -17.65
N LEU A 104 4.84 3.20 -16.97
CA LEU A 104 3.43 3.05 -17.33
C LEU A 104 2.90 4.21 -18.19
N GLU A 105 3.68 5.25 -18.44
CA GLU A 105 3.22 6.47 -19.15
C GLU A 105 1.94 7.07 -18.54
N VAL A 106 1.83 7.04 -17.20
CA VAL A 106 0.71 7.62 -16.44
C VAL A 106 1.22 8.57 -15.36
N THR A 107 0.33 9.41 -14.84
CA THR A 107 0.56 10.08 -13.55
C THR A 107 -0.05 9.21 -12.47
N VAL A 108 0.74 8.77 -11.48
CA VAL A 108 0.23 8.00 -10.34
C VAL A 108 -0.58 8.93 -9.44
N HIS A 109 -1.78 8.50 -9.03
CA HIS A 109 -2.68 9.31 -8.24
C HIS A 109 -2.02 9.79 -6.92
N PRO A 110 -2.14 11.08 -6.54
CA PRO A 110 -1.46 11.61 -5.35
C PRO A 110 -1.80 10.89 -4.05
N ASP A 111 -3.02 10.35 -3.92
CA ASP A 111 -3.41 9.58 -2.72
C ASP A 111 -2.66 8.25 -2.63
N ALA A 112 -2.42 7.57 -3.75
CA ALA A 112 -1.62 6.35 -3.79
C ALA A 112 -0.15 6.63 -3.42
N VAL A 113 0.40 7.73 -3.94
CA VAL A 113 1.74 8.19 -3.56
C VAL A 113 1.78 8.52 -2.07
N THR A 114 0.79 9.26 -1.56
CA THR A 114 0.73 9.64 -0.13
C THR A 114 0.61 8.42 0.78
N TRP A 115 -0.25 7.46 0.42
CA TRP A 115 -0.45 6.22 1.16
C TRP A 115 0.85 5.45 1.36
N TYR A 116 1.57 5.17 0.26
CA TYR A 116 2.78 4.36 0.29
C TYR A 116 4.06 5.11 0.70
N SER A 117 4.02 6.45 0.73
CA SER A 117 5.20 7.26 1.06
C SER A 117 5.14 7.88 2.47
N ARG A 118 4.06 7.65 3.23
CA ARG A 118 3.92 8.19 4.59
C ARG A 118 4.79 7.44 5.59
N TRP A 119 4.67 6.11 5.65
CA TRP A 119 5.31 5.31 6.70
C TRP A 119 6.08 4.11 6.17
N TRP A 120 7.08 3.70 6.95
CA TRP A 120 7.44 2.31 7.09
C TRP A 120 6.52 1.69 8.14
N ALA A 121 5.81 0.63 7.79
CA ALA A 121 4.84 -0.03 8.64
C ALA A 121 4.58 -1.46 8.15
N GLY A 122 4.17 -2.34 9.06
CA GLY A 122 3.58 -3.63 8.70
C GLY A 122 2.14 -3.48 8.23
N GLN A 123 1.53 -4.59 7.84
CA GLN A 123 0.11 -4.64 7.51
C GLN A 123 -0.74 -4.10 8.68
N LEU A 124 -1.77 -3.33 8.35
CA LEU A 124 -2.74 -2.85 9.32
C LEU A 124 -4.08 -3.56 9.10
N ASP A 125 -4.48 -4.39 10.04
CA ASP A 125 -5.76 -5.08 10.00
C ASP A 125 -6.87 -4.19 10.57
N ALA A 126 -7.98 -4.11 9.84
CA ALA A 126 -9.13 -3.30 10.17
C ALA A 126 -10.43 -3.96 9.69
N GLU A 127 -11.56 -3.41 10.14
CA GLU A 127 -12.88 -3.79 9.67
C GLU A 127 -13.58 -2.64 8.94
N ALA A 128 -14.17 -2.94 7.80
CA ALA A 128 -15.13 -2.09 7.10
C ALA A 128 -16.57 -2.61 7.33
N ASP A 129 -17.58 -1.90 6.82
CA ASP A 129 -18.96 -2.41 6.84
C ASP A 129 -19.14 -3.66 5.98
N GLU A 130 -18.25 -3.85 5.01
CA GLU A 130 -18.21 -5.01 4.11
C GLU A 130 -17.56 -6.25 4.71
N GLY A 131 -16.75 -6.12 5.76
CA GLY A 131 -15.94 -7.21 6.30
C GLY A 131 -14.50 -6.80 6.61
N GLU A 132 -13.64 -7.81 6.71
CA GLU A 132 -12.22 -7.68 7.03
C GLU A 132 -11.45 -6.98 5.91
N VAL A 133 -10.51 -6.11 6.30
CA VAL A 133 -9.64 -5.38 5.40
C VAL A 133 -8.22 -5.41 5.93
N HIS A 134 -7.30 -5.92 5.11
CA HIS A 134 -5.88 -6.01 5.40
C HIS A 134 -5.13 -4.95 4.59
N LEU A 135 -4.80 -3.84 5.24
CA LEU A 135 -4.22 -2.66 4.58
C LEU A 135 -2.73 -2.88 4.32
N ILE A 136 -2.34 -2.82 3.06
CA ILE A 136 -0.97 -3.05 2.59
C ILE A 136 -0.13 -1.79 2.87
N GLN A 137 0.96 -1.98 3.59
CA GLN A 137 2.00 -0.97 3.86
C GLN A 137 3.35 -1.44 3.31
N LEU A 138 4.35 -0.55 3.34
CA LEU A 138 5.73 -0.91 3.02
C LEU A 138 6.51 -1.15 4.30
N TRP A 139 7.02 -2.36 4.47
CA TRP A 139 7.87 -2.70 5.61
C TRP A 139 9.23 -2.01 5.49
N ASN A 140 9.81 -2.03 4.30
CA ASN A 140 11.16 -1.51 4.03
C ASN A 140 11.30 -1.10 2.55
N PRO A 141 12.47 -0.55 2.13
CA PRO A 141 12.67 -0.16 0.73
C PRO A 141 12.53 -1.32 -0.27
N GLN A 142 12.85 -2.55 0.12
CA GLN A 142 12.73 -3.73 -0.75
C GLN A 142 11.26 -4.07 -1.05
N ASP A 143 10.35 -3.87 -0.08
CA ASP A 143 8.90 -3.99 -0.31
C ASP A 143 8.42 -3.03 -1.41
N PHE A 144 9.01 -1.83 -1.51
CA PHE A 144 8.65 -0.89 -2.57
C PHE A 144 8.99 -1.42 -3.96
N GLU A 145 10.14 -2.09 -4.12
CA GLU A 145 10.54 -2.71 -5.38
C GLU A 145 9.54 -3.81 -5.79
N SER A 146 9.14 -4.64 -4.83
CA SER A 146 8.10 -5.66 -5.01
C SER A 146 6.74 -5.07 -5.36
N LEU A 147 6.32 -4.00 -4.68
CA LEU A 147 5.10 -3.26 -4.99
C LEU A 147 5.12 -2.73 -6.42
N VAL A 148 6.21 -2.10 -6.86
CA VAL A 148 6.35 -1.57 -8.22
C VAL A 148 6.24 -2.69 -9.26
N ALA A 149 6.91 -3.83 -9.04
CA ALA A 149 6.81 -4.98 -9.93
C ALA A 149 5.36 -5.49 -10.05
N ASN A 150 4.67 -5.62 -8.91
CA ASN A 150 3.28 -6.04 -8.86
C ASN A 150 2.34 -5.03 -9.56
N LEU A 151 2.55 -3.74 -9.38
CA LEU A 151 1.77 -2.69 -10.04
C LEU A 151 2.00 -2.65 -11.56
N ILE A 152 3.21 -2.95 -12.03
CA ILE A 152 3.47 -3.12 -13.47
C ILE A 152 2.68 -4.30 -14.01
N GLY A 153 2.73 -5.46 -13.34
CA GLY A 153 1.95 -6.64 -13.72
C GLY A 153 0.45 -6.36 -13.76
N HIS A 154 -0.07 -5.70 -12.73
CA HIS A 154 -1.46 -5.28 -12.64
C HIS A 154 -1.86 -4.34 -13.79
N ALA A 155 -1.05 -3.30 -14.07
CA ALA A 155 -1.29 -2.36 -15.17
C ALA A 155 -1.32 -3.06 -16.54
N LEU A 156 -0.45 -4.04 -16.77
CA LEU A 156 -0.45 -4.82 -18.00
C LEU A 156 -1.75 -5.63 -18.17
N ASN A 157 -2.28 -6.17 -17.07
CA ASN A 157 -3.54 -6.90 -17.10
C ASN A 157 -4.75 -5.98 -17.31
N LYS A 158 -4.78 -4.82 -16.65
CA LYS A 158 -5.82 -3.79 -16.88
C LYS A 158 -5.85 -3.31 -18.33
N ARG A 159 -4.69 -3.10 -18.96
CA ARG A 159 -4.60 -2.79 -20.40
C ARG A 159 -5.18 -3.88 -21.29
N ARG A 160 -4.98 -5.17 -20.94
CA ARG A 160 -5.54 -6.30 -21.70
C ARG A 160 -7.07 -6.35 -21.60
N SER A 161 -7.64 -6.04 -20.44
CA SER A 161 -9.09 -5.99 -20.22
C SER A 161 -9.71 -4.63 -20.58
N LYS A 162 -8.93 -3.67 -21.07
CA LYS A 162 -9.35 -2.28 -21.37
C LYS A 162 -9.92 -1.55 -20.15
N ALA A 163 -9.48 -1.93 -18.96
CA ALA A 163 -9.79 -1.24 -17.72
C ALA A 163 -8.74 -0.16 -17.45
N GLU A 164 -9.14 0.87 -16.69
CA GLU A 164 -8.23 1.91 -16.21
C GLU A 164 -7.23 1.33 -15.21
N PHE A 165 -6.07 1.98 -15.11
CA PHE A 165 -5.08 1.62 -14.10
C PHE A 165 -5.59 1.99 -12.70
N SER A 166 -5.35 1.12 -11.74
CA SER A 166 -5.64 1.33 -10.33
C SER A 166 -4.44 0.88 -9.49
N VAL A 167 -4.35 1.39 -8.27
CA VAL A 167 -3.28 1.04 -7.32
C VAL A 167 -3.92 0.32 -6.14
N PHE A 168 -3.73 -0.99 -6.06
CA PHE A 168 -4.20 -1.79 -4.92
C PHE A 168 -3.56 -1.29 -3.63
N PHE A 169 -4.31 -1.31 -2.53
CA PHE A 169 -3.82 -0.89 -1.20
C PHE A 169 -4.34 -1.75 -0.05
N ALA A 170 -5.27 -2.68 -0.30
CA ALA A 170 -5.73 -3.62 0.70
C ALA A 170 -6.21 -4.94 0.08
N THR A 171 -6.06 -6.04 0.79
CA THR A 171 -6.80 -7.28 0.51
C THR A 171 -8.05 -7.36 1.39
N THR A 172 -9.01 -8.17 0.96
CA THR A 172 -10.20 -8.51 1.76
C THR A 172 -9.97 -9.85 2.48
N GLU A 173 -11.03 -10.54 2.89
CA GLU A 173 -11.00 -11.85 3.57
C GLU A 173 -9.93 -12.83 3.00
N GLU A 174 -9.32 -13.64 3.86
CA GLU A 174 -8.13 -14.46 3.54
C GLU A 174 -8.34 -15.43 2.34
N ASP A 175 -9.56 -15.95 2.15
CA ASP A 175 -9.93 -16.84 1.05
C ASP A 175 -10.52 -16.12 -0.19
N SER A 176 -10.53 -14.78 -0.17
CA SER A 176 -11.11 -13.95 -1.23
C SER A 176 -10.04 -13.52 -2.24
N GLU A 177 -10.35 -13.63 -3.54
CA GLU A 177 -9.55 -13.04 -4.61
C GLU A 177 -9.77 -11.52 -4.73
N LEU A 178 -10.66 -10.94 -3.93
CA LEU A 178 -11.02 -9.54 -4.00
C LEU A 178 -10.05 -8.66 -3.22
N PHE A 179 -9.75 -7.50 -3.80
CA PHE A 179 -8.90 -6.48 -3.21
C PHE A 179 -9.45 -5.09 -3.46
N LEU A 180 -8.97 -4.13 -2.68
CA LEU A 180 -9.32 -2.72 -2.81
C LEU A 180 -8.17 -1.96 -3.45
N SER A 181 -8.55 -1.08 -4.37
CA SER A 181 -7.62 -0.21 -5.08
C SER A 181 -8.11 1.23 -5.12
N ILE A 182 -7.16 2.13 -5.33
CA ILE A 182 -7.42 3.52 -5.70
C ILE A 182 -7.48 3.57 -7.22
N ASP A 183 -8.63 3.92 -7.79
CA ASP A 183 -8.73 4.23 -9.21
C ASP A 183 -7.82 5.40 -9.56
N ASN A 184 -6.91 5.21 -10.51
CA ASN A 184 -5.82 6.18 -10.71
C ASN A 184 -6.30 7.50 -11.33
N ALA A 185 -7.45 7.50 -12.01
CA ALA A 185 -7.99 8.67 -12.69
C ALA A 185 -8.85 9.53 -11.75
N SER A 186 -9.72 8.89 -10.96
CA SER A 186 -10.70 9.55 -10.10
C SER A 186 -10.27 9.69 -8.64
N GLY A 187 -9.39 8.81 -8.15
CA GLY A 187 -9.04 8.69 -6.74
C GLY A 187 -10.04 7.89 -5.91
N ALA A 188 -11.12 7.38 -6.52
CA ALA A 188 -12.13 6.59 -5.84
C ALA A 188 -11.55 5.24 -5.36
N VAL A 189 -12.06 4.76 -4.22
CA VAL A 189 -11.75 3.41 -3.74
C VAL A 189 -12.70 2.43 -4.41
N VAL A 190 -12.15 1.44 -5.08
CA VAL A 190 -12.90 0.43 -5.84
C VAL A 190 -12.58 -0.98 -5.35
N LEU A 191 -13.58 -1.86 -5.44
CA LEU A 191 -13.45 -3.30 -5.21
C LEU A 191 -13.14 -3.98 -6.55
N GLU A 192 -12.10 -4.81 -6.58
CA GLU A 192 -11.60 -5.43 -7.79
C GLU A 192 -11.34 -6.92 -7.61
N SER A 193 -11.34 -7.65 -8.73
CA SER A 193 -10.69 -8.95 -8.89
C SER A 193 -9.47 -8.80 -9.83
N PRO A 194 -8.55 -9.77 -9.90
CA PRO A 194 -7.28 -9.59 -10.61
C PRO A 194 -7.39 -9.35 -12.12
N LEU A 195 -8.40 -9.94 -12.77
CA LEU A 195 -8.51 -9.97 -14.22
C LEU A 195 -9.70 -9.16 -14.77
N ASP A 196 -10.62 -8.74 -13.91
CA ASP A 196 -11.83 -8.03 -14.32
C ASP A 196 -11.69 -6.51 -14.15
N PRO A 197 -12.54 -5.72 -14.83
CA PRO A 197 -12.76 -4.32 -14.46
C PRO A 197 -13.22 -4.18 -13.00
N PRO A 198 -13.09 -2.98 -12.41
CA PRO A 198 -13.62 -2.72 -11.08
C PRO A 198 -15.07 -3.17 -10.93
N ILE A 199 -15.38 -3.91 -9.86
CA ILE A 199 -16.69 -4.49 -9.60
C ILE A 199 -17.65 -3.39 -9.14
N ARG A 200 -17.21 -2.54 -8.20
CA ARG A 200 -17.96 -1.39 -7.70
C ARG A 200 -17.06 -0.37 -7.01
N GLU A 201 -17.55 0.87 -6.94
CA GLU A 201 -17.03 1.87 -6.03
C GLU A 201 -17.41 1.52 -4.57
N VAL A 202 -16.48 1.76 -3.65
CA VAL A 202 -16.60 1.53 -2.21
C VAL A 202 -16.57 2.84 -1.43
N ALA A 203 -15.80 3.82 -1.92
CA ALA A 203 -15.77 5.18 -1.37
C ALA A 203 -15.30 6.19 -2.44
N PRO A 204 -15.69 7.47 -2.33
CA PRO A 204 -15.31 8.48 -3.32
C PRO A 204 -13.82 8.87 -3.26
N ASP A 205 -13.15 8.64 -2.13
CA ASP A 205 -11.72 8.88 -1.95
C ASP A 205 -11.16 8.01 -0.81
N LEU A 206 -9.84 7.84 -0.78
CA LEU A 206 -9.17 7.01 0.23
C LEU A 206 -9.39 7.55 1.64
N ALA A 207 -9.36 8.87 1.84
CA ALA A 207 -9.57 9.46 3.16
C ALA A 207 -10.94 9.10 3.76
N THR A 208 -11.99 9.17 2.93
CA THR A 208 -13.37 8.82 3.28
C THR A 208 -13.50 7.33 3.60
N PHE A 209 -12.76 6.47 2.87
CA PHE A 209 -12.68 5.06 3.19
C PHE A 209 -12.01 4.81 4.55
N LEU A 210 -10.84 5.40 4.80
CA LEU A 210 -10.10 5.20 6.05
C LEU A 210 -10.89 5.70 7.27
N ALA A 211 -11.62 6.81 7.14
CA ALA A 211 -12.41 7.42 8.21
C ALA A 211 -13.49 6.49 8.80
N ARG A 212 -14.02 5.55 8.01
CA ARG A 212 -15.07 4.61 8.45
C ARG A 212 -14.57 3.24 8.92
N LEU A 213 -13.28 2.95 8.75
CA LEU A 213 -12.69 1.70 9.23
C LEU A 213 -12.80 1.60 10.75
N ARG A 214 -12.73 0.39 11.31
CA ARG A 214 -12.72 0.13 12.75
C ARG A 214 -11.58 -0.82 13.09
N ALA A 215 -11.19 -0.86 14.36
CA ALA A 215 -10.33 -1.94 14.82
C ALA A 215 -11.08 -3.28 14.69
N PRO A 216 -10.37 -4.39 14.40
CA PRO A 216 -10.96 -5.72 14.44
C PRO A 216 -11.62 -6.01 15.80
N GLY A 217 -12.75 -6.73 15.78
CA GLY A 217 -13.55 -7.08 16.95
C GLY A 217 -12.95 -8.17 17.84
#